data_AF-A0AAT9GFZ1-F1
#
_entry.id   AF-A0AAT9GFZ1-F1
#
_cell.length_a   1.000
_cell.length_b   1.000
_cell.length_c   1.000
_cell.angle_alpha   90.00
_cell.angle_beta   90.00
_cell.angle_gamma   90.00
#
_symmetry.space_group_name_H-M   'P 1'
#
loop_
_entity.id
_entity.type
_entity.pdbx_description
1 polymer ?
#
loop_
_entity_poly.entity_id
_entity_poly.type
_entity_poly.pdbx_seq_one_letter_code
_entity_poly.pdbx_strand_id
1 'polypeptide(L)'
;MDAHADREDLFQEITLQAWKAYGNFRGDAKFSTWLYRVALNTAITFFRKEKRQPDIFSTEAVPDFNANDAYDPIEEQVKAMYAAIGELSKIDKAIVMLYLEDYNYNDIGEMMGITANNVAVKMNRIKTKLKESTQKYMTPA
;
A
#
# COMPACT_ATOMS: atom_id res chain seq x y z
N MET A 1 -1.20 -20.05 -0.36
CA MET A 1 -0.71 -19.36 0.85
C MET A 1 -1.89 -18.53 1.35
N ASP A 2 -2.36 -18.79 2.57
CA ASP A 2 -3.54 -18.11 3.09
C ASP A 2 -3.18 -16.65 3.34
N ALA A 3 -3.73 -15.75 2.52
CA ALA A 3 -3.49 -14.30 2.61
C ALA A 3 -3.81 -13.71 4.00
N HIS A 4 -4.52 -14.46 4.85
CA HIS A 4 -4.73 -14.13 6.26
C HIS A 4 -3.50 -14.40 7.13
N ALA A 5 -2.88 -15.58 7.01
CA ALA A 5 -1.68 -15.95 7.77
C ALA A 5 -0.51 -15.01 7.45
N ASP A 6 -0.31 -14.67 6.17
CA ASP A 6 0.74 -13.74 5.75
C ASP A 6 0.54 -12.33 6.32
N ARG A 7 -0.72 -11.90 6.52
CA ARG A 7 -1.05 -10.62 7.16
C ARG A 7 -0.79 -10.65 8.67
N GLU A 8 -1.13 -11.75 9.33
CA GLU A 8 -0.87 -11.92 10.76
C GLU A 8 0.63 -12.00 11.06
N ASP A 9 1.39 -12.73 10.24
CA ASP A 9 2.85 -12.82 10.35
C ASP A 9 3.51 -11.46 10.12
N LEU A 10 3.07 -10.72 9.10
CA LEU A 10 3.55 -9.37 8.86
C LEU A 10 3.22 -8.44 10.04
N PHE A 11 2.02 -8.52 10.59
CA PHE A 11 1.63 -7.72 11.75
C PHE A 11 2.49 -8.02 12.98
N GLN A 12 2.76 -9.30 13.26
CA GLN A 12 3.64 -9.71 14.35
C GLN A 12 5.05 -9.17 14.16
N GLU A 13 5.61 -9.28 12.95
CA GLU A 13 6.95 -8.77 12.65
C GLU A 13 7.01 -7.24 12.78
N ILE A 14 6.00 -6.51 12.29
CA ILE A 14 5.90 -5.05 12.48
C ILE A 14 5.87 -4.70 13.96
N THR A 15 5.06 -5.39 14.75
CA THR A 15 4.92 -5.15 16.19
C THR A 15 6.25 -5.41 16.92
N LEU A 16 6.93 -6.50 16.59
CA LEU A 16 8.25 -6.85 17.15
C LEU A 16 9.32 -5.80 16.82
N GLN A 17 9.39 -5.36 15.56
CA GLN A 17 10.36 -4.34 15.13
C GLN A 17 10.06 -2.98 15.75
N ALA A 18 8.78 -2.61 15.87
CA ALA A 18 8.37 -1.40 16.58
C ALA A 18 8.81 -1.43 18.04
N TRP A 19 8.56 -2.54 18.75
CA TRP A 19 8.98 -2.70 20.14
C TRP A 19 10.50 -2.57 20.31
N LYS A 20 11.29 -3.24 19.46
CA LYS A 20 12.75 -3.16 19.48
C LYS A 20 13.27 -1.76 19.20
N ALA A 21 12.63 -1.03 18.29
CA ALA A 21 13.04 0.32 17.89
C ALA A 21 12.57 1.41 18.87
N TYR A 22 11.59 1.12 19.73
CA TYR A 22 10.94 2.11 20.59
C TYR A 22 11.94 2.83 21.52
N GLY A 23 12.93 2.12 22.07
CA GLY A 23 13.96 2.73 22.93
C GLY A 23 14.82 3.80 22.22
N ASN A 24 14.84 3.79 20.87
CA ASN A 24 15.56 4.78 20.05
C ASN A 24 14.63 5.87 19.50
N PHE A 25 13.35 5.89 19.87
CA PHE A 25 12.42 6.92 19.45
C PHE A 25 12.73 8.24 20.18
N ARG A 26 13.21 9.22 19.42
CA ARG A 26 13.70 10.49 19.95
C ARG A 26 12.61 11.53 20.23
N GLY A 27 11.38 11.30 19.77
CA GLY A 27 10.28 12.27 19.89
C GLY A 27 10.34 13.43 18.89
N ASP A 28 11.29 13.42 17.95
CA ASP A 28 11.45 14.47 16.94
C ASP A 28 10.29 14.53 15.91
N ALA A 29 9.46 13.47 15.86
CA ALA A 29 8.27 13.37 15.02
C ALA A 29 7.10 12.79 15.83
N LYS A 30 5.87 12.89 15.30
CA LYS A 30 4.71 12.20 15.90
C LYS A 30 4.98 10.70 16.00
N PHE A 31 4.49 10.07 17.07
CA PHE A 31 4.62 8.62 17.27
C PHE A 31 4.03 7.83 16.09
N SER A 32 2.89 8.27 15.54
CA SER A 32 2.28 7.65 14.36
C SER A 32 3.22 7.66 13.15
N THR A 33 3.85 8.81 12.86
CA THR A 33 4.84 8.95 11.77
C THR A 33 6.01 7.99 11.93
N TRP A 34 6.56 7.91 13.14
CA TRP A 34 7.63 6.96 13.44
C TRP A 34 7.19 5.51 13.27
N LEU A 35 6.01 5.15 13.78
CA LEU A 35 5.47 3.80 13.69
C LEU A 35 5.21 3.39 12.24
N TYR A 36 4.66 4.29 11.41
CA TYR A 36 4.48 4.08 9.98
C TYR A 36 5.81 3.79 9.28
N ARG A 37 6.87 4.54 9.61
CA ARG A 37 8.20 4.30 9.04
C ARG A 37 8.75 2.92 9.41
N VAL A 38 8.55 2.49 10.66
CA VAL A 38 8.96 1.15 11.09
C VAL A 38 8.13 0.09 10.36
N ALA A 39 6.80 0.23 10.34
CA ALA A 39 5.89 -0.71 9.70
C ALA A 39 6.19 -0.88 8.20
N LEU A 40 6.39 0.23 7.49
CA LEU A 40 6.67 0.23 6.05
C LEU A 40 8.01 -0.44 5.72
N ASN A 41 9.08 -0.09 6.45
CA ASN A 41 10.40 -0.69 6.23
C ASN A 41 10.39 -2.20 6.52
N THR A 42 9.66 -2.60 7.56
CA THR A 42 9.47 -4.00 7.92
C THR A 42 8.70 -4.73 6.84
N ALA A 43 7.57 -4.19 6.35
CA ALA A 43 6.80 -4.77 5.27
C ALA A 43 7.61 -4.92 3.97
N ILE A 44 8.36 -3.89 3.57
CA ILE A 44 9.24 -3.97 2.41
C ILE A 44 10.27 -5.11 2.57
N THR A 45 10.86 -5.24 3.75
CA THR A 45 11.84 -6.29 4.05
C THR A 45 11.21 -7.68 4.05
N PHE A 46 10.02 -7.82 4.66
CA PHE A 46 9.23 -9.04 4.72
C PHE A 46 8.92 -9.55 3.31
N PHE A 47 8.29 -8.72 2.48
CA PHE A 47 7.96 -9.08 1.09
C PHE A 47 9.19 -9.30 0.20
N ARG A 48 10.36 -8.72 0.53
CA ARG A 48 11.61 -8.98 -0.20
C ARG A 48 12.21 -10.35 0.14
N LYS A 49 12.02 -10.83 1.38
CA LYS A 49 12.46 -12.17 1.81
C LYS A 49 11.58 -13.26 1.23
N GLU A 50 10.27 -13.04 1.21
CA GLU A 50 9.27 -13.95 0.63
C GLU A 50 9.56 -14.19 -0.86
N LYS A 51 9.83 -13.12 -1.63
CA LYS A 51 10.20 -13.20 -3.05
C LYS A 51 11.54 -13.91 -3.35
N ARG A 52 12.35 -14.22 -2.32
CA ARG A 52 13.62 -14.95 -2.46
C ARG A 52 13.49 -16.44 -2.16
N GLN A 53 12.34 -16.90 -1.68
CA GLN A 53 12.05 -18.32 -1.55
C GLN A 53 11.62 -18.89 -2.92
N PRO A 54 12.05 -20.10 -3.29
CA PRO A 54 11.62 -20.72 -4.54
C PRO A 54 10.10 -20.96 -4.52
N ASP A 55 9.43 -20.62 -5.62
CA ASP A 55 7.98 -20.80 -5.77
C ASP A 55 7.59 -22.27 -5.61
N ILE A 56 6.95 -22.60 -4.49
CA ILE A 56 6.20 -23.84 -4.33
C ILE A 56 4.80 -23.53 -4.87
N PHE A 57 4.57 -23.87 -6.14
CA PHE A 57 3.26 -23.71 -6.78
C PHE A 57 2.20 -24.49 -6.01
N SER A 58 1.20 -23.77 -5.50
CA SER A 58 -0.09 -24.35 -5.11
C SER A 58 -1.18 -23.60 -5.87
N THR A 59 -1.78 -24.27 -6.85
CA THR A 59 -2.99 -23.81 -7.56
C THR A 59 -4.17 -24.09 -6.65
N GLU A 60 -4.75 -23.04 -6.06
CA GLU A 60 -6.12 -23.08 -5.57
C GLU A 60 -6.80 -21.76 -5.94
N ALA A 61 -7.82 -21.87 -6.79
CA ALA A 61 -8.66 -20.76 -7.18
C ALA A 61 -9.50 -20.32 -5.98
N VAL A 62 -9.43 -19.04 -5.63
CA VAL A 62 -10.28 -18.43 -4.61
C VAL A 62 -11.69 -18.28 -5.19
N PRO A 63 -12.76 -18.70 -4.48
CA PRO A 63 -14.13 -18.49 -4.96
C PRO A 63 -14.47 -16.99 -4.98
N ASP A 64 -14.95 -16.52 -6.12
CA ASP A 64 -15.47 -15.18 -6.29
C ASP A 64 -16.86 -15.10 -5.63
N PHE A 65 -16.94 -14.43 -4.48
CA PHE A 65 -18.22 -14.14 -3.82
C PHE A 65 -18.88 -12.95 -4.51
N ASN A 66 -19.57 -13.22 -5.62
CA ASN A 66 -20.51 -12.27 -6.20
C ASN A 66 -21.81 -12.29 -5.37
N ALA A 67 -21.89 -11.41 -4.38
CA ALA A 67 -23.16 -10.99 -3.80
C ALA A 67 -23.79 -9.94 -4.73
N ASN A 68 -25.10 -10.05 -4.95
CA ASN A 68 -25.90 -9.17 -5.81
C ASN A 68 -25.70 -7.69 -5.46
N ASP A 69 -24.97 -6.95 -6.30
CA ASP A 69 -24.89 -5.49 -6.22
C ASP A 69 -25.86 -4.88 -7.25
N ALA A 70 -26.81 -4.08 -6.76
CA ALA A 70 -27.55 -3.17 -7.60
C ALA A 70 -26.56 -2.21 -8.28
N TYR A 71 -26.81 -1.84 -9.54
CA TYR A 71 -25.94 -0.93 -10.29
C TYR A 71 -25.87 0.44 -9.61
N ASP A 72 -24.78 0.71 -8.89
CA ASP A 72 -24.39 2.03 -8.40
C ASP A 72 -23.13 2.51 -9.18
N PRO A 73 -23.28 3.52 -10.07
CA PRO A 73 -22.16 4.10 -10.81
C PRO A 73 -21.01 4.60 -9.94
N ILE A 74 -21.28 4.99 -8.69
CA ILE A 74 -20.26 5.46 -7.75
C ILE A 74 -19.44 4.28 -7.24
N GLU A 75 -20.09 3.18 -6.87
CA GLU A 75 -19.38 1.97 -6.42
C GLU A 75 -18.48 1.39 -7.51
N GLU A 76 -18.91 1.44 -8.77
CA GLU A 76 -18.12 0.96 -9.90
C GLU A 76 -16.91 1.86 -10.19
N GLN A 77 -17.05 3.18 -10.07
CA GLN A 77 -15.92 4.11 -10.13
C GLN A 77 -14.93 3.90 -8.98
N VAL A 78 -15.42 3.62 -7.77
CA VAL A 78 -14.58 3.32 -6.61
C VAL A 78 -13.85 1.99 -6.81
N LYS A 79 -14.54 0.94 -7.28
CA LYS A 79 -13.94 -0.36 -7.63
C LYS A 79 -12.86 -0.20 -8.71
N ALA A 80 -13.13 0.56 -9.77
CA ALA A 80 -12.17 0.88 -10.83
C ALA A 80 -10.94 1.66 -10.29
N MET A 81 -11.14 2.61 -9.38
CA MET A 81 -10.07 3.35 -8.73
C MET A 81 -9.16 2.43 -7.91
N TYR A 82 -9.74 1.55 -7.09
CA TYR A 82 -8.96 0.59 -6.29
C TYR A 82 -8.22 -0.42 -7.16
N ALA A 83 -8.82 -0.89 -8.26
CA ALA A 83 -8.16 -1.75 -9.24
C ALA A 83 -6.94 -1.05 -9.88
N ALA A 84 -7.10 0.21 -10.31
CA ALA A 84 -6.02 1.00 -10.87
C ALA A 84 -4.89 1.29 -9.86
N ILE A 85 -5.22 1.55 -8.59
CA ILE A 85 -4.23 1.65 -7.50
C ILE A 85 -3.50 0.31 -7.31
N GLY A 86 -4.21 -0.81 -7.50
CA GLY A 86 -3.67 -2.16 -7.48
C GLY A 86 -2.47 -2.36 -8.41
N GLU A 87 -2.52 -1.78 -9.62
CA GLU A 87 -1.48 -1.83 -10.66
C GLU A 87 -0.29 -0.87 -10.45
N LEU A 88 -0.34 -0.02 -9.41
CA LEU A 88 0.78 0.85 -9.08
C LEU A 88 1.98 0.07 -8.54
N SER A 89 3.18 0.62 -8.73
CA SER A 89 4.37 0.09 -8.08
C SER A 89 4.19 0.15 -6.55
N LYS A 90 4.87 -0.73 -5.80
CA LYS A 90 4.75 -0.76 -4.32
C LYS A 90 5.01 0.61 -3.67
N ILE A 91 5.98 1.36 -4.22
CA ILE A 91 6.34 2.70 -3.74
C ILE A 91 5.23 3.71 -4.03
N ASP A 92 4.70 3.69 -5.26
CA ASP A 92 3.67 4.63 -5.68
C ASP A 92 2.35 4.36 -4.95
N LYS A 93 2.01 3.08 -4.73
CA LYS A 93 0.87 2.66 -3.91
C LYS A 93 0.99 3.16 -2.47
N ALA A 94 2.17 3.05 -1.86
CA ALA A 94 2.41 3.55 -0.51
C ALA A 94 2.24 5.09 -0.43
N ILE A 95 2.74 5.83 -1.42
CA ILE A 95 2.57 7.29 -1.48
C ILE A 95 1.09 7.69 -1.60
N VAL A 96 0.30 6.98 -2.42
CA VAL A 96 -1.15 7.23 -2.54
C VAL A 96 -1.87 6.91 -1.25
N MET A 97 -1.58 5.77 -0.62
CA MET A 97 -2.23 5.39 0.65
C MET A 97 -1.98 6.43 1.73
N LEU A 98 -0.73 6.86 1.92
CA LEU A 98 -0.39 7.89 2.91
C LEU A 98 -1.07 9.23 2.59
N TYR A 99 -1.20 9.59 1.31
CA TYR A 99 -1.91 10.81 0.92
C TYR A 99 -3.42 10.72 1.18
N LEU A 100 -4.04 9.55 1.01
CA LEU A 100 -5.45 9.32 1.33
C LEU A 100 -5.71 9.31 2.85
N GLU A 101 -4.69 9.04 3.65
CA GLU A 101 -4.69 9.17 5.11
C GLU A 101 -4.39 10.62 5.59
N ASP A 102 -4.50 11.61 4.70
CA ASP A 102 -4.27 13.05 4.95
C ASP A 102 -2.84 13.45 5.37
N TYR A 103 -1.84 12.61 5.12
CA TYR A 103 -0.45 13.03 5.33
C TYR A 103 0.00 14.03 4.26
N ASN A 104 0.67 15.10 4.71
CA ASN A 104 1.24 16.09 3.80
C ASN A 104 2.53 15.57 3.12
N TYR A 105 2.98 16.22 2.05
CA TYR A 105 4.14 15.74 1.28
C TYR A 105 5.47 15.72 2.06
N ASN A 106 5.61 16.55 3.10
CA ASN A 106 6.79 16.49 3.97
C ASN A 106 6.75 15.23 4.83
N ASP A 107 5.62 14.97 5.50
CA ASP A 107 5.42 13.78 6.34
C ASP A 107 5.60 12.49 5.53
N ILE A 108 5.03 12.44 4.32
CA ILE A 108 5.19 11.29 3.40
C ILE A 108 6.68 11.14 3.03
N GLY A 109 7.38 12.24 2.75
CA GLY A 109 8.80 12.20 2.42
C GLY A 109 9.64 11.61 3.55
N GLU A 110 9.40 12.06 4.79
CA GLU A 110 10.08 11.57 5.99
C GLU A 110 9.83 10.08 6.25
N MET A 111 8.59 9.61 6.08
CA MET A 111 8.24 8.19 6.24
C MET A 111 8.84 7.31 5.14
N MET A 112 8.84 7.80 3.90
CA MET A 112 9.31 7.06 2.73
C MET A 112 10.83 7.17 2.52
N GLY A 113 11.52 8.04 3.28
CA GLY A 113 12.96 8.29 3.13
C GLY A 113 13.32 9.02 1.83
N ILE A 114 12.42 9.84 1.29
CA ILE A 114 12.61 10.64 0.07
C ILE A 114 12.26 12.10 0.32
N THR A 115 12.67 13.01 -0.57
CA THR A 115 12.34 14.44 -0.41
C THR A 115 10.86 14.70 -0.70
N ALA A 116 10.27 15.71 -0.04
CA ALA A 116 8.90 16.15 -0.31
C ALA A 116 8.67 16.52 -1.78
N ASN A 117 9.68 17.09 -2.44
CA ASN A 117 9.63 17.38 -3.88
C ASN A 117 9.55 16.08 -4.72
N ASN A 118 10.27 15.02 -4.33
CA ASN A 118 10.16 13.72 -4.98
C ASN A 118 8.76 13.12 -4.80
N VAL A 119 8.17 13.24 -3.60
CA VAL A 119 6.77 12.86 -3.34
C VAL A 119 5.83 13.62 -4.27
N ALA A 120 5.96 14.94 -4.40
CA ALA A 120 5.11 15.75 -5.27
C ALA A 120 5.22 15.35 -6.75
N VAL A 121 6.44 15.14 -7.25
CA VAL A 121 6.68 14.67 -8.63
C VAL A 121 6.07 13.29 -8.85
N LYS A 122 6.25 12.36 -7.91
CA LYS A 122 5.63 11.04 -7.96
C LYS A 122 4.12 11.13 -7.93
N MET A 123 3.54 11.93 -7.03
CA MET A 123 2.10 12.12 -6.90
C MET A 123 1.48 12.63 -8.21
N ASN A 124 2.12 13.58 -8.89
CA ASN A 124 1.65 14.04 -10.20
C ASN A 124 1.65 12.92 -11.24
N ARG A 125 2.73 12.13 -11.33
CA ARG A 125 2.81 10.97 -12.24
C ARG A 125 1.76 9.92 -11.90
N ILE A 126 1.51 9.69 -10.61
CA ILE A 126 0.52 8.72 -10.15
C ILE A 126 -0.89 9.19 -10.53
N LYS A 127 -1.23 10.46 -10.30
CA LYS A 127 -2.53 11.02 -10.72
C LYS A 127 -2.76 10.87 -12.23
N THR A 128 -1.72 11.14 -13.05
CA THR A 128 -1.80 10.91 -14.50
C THR A 128 -2.04 9.45 -14.83
N LYS A 129 -1.25 8.54 -14.24
CA LYS A 129 -1.39 7.10 -14.47
C LYS A 129 -2.75 6.56 -14.03
N LEU A 130 -3.25 7.01 -12.87
CA LEU A 130 -4.57 6.63 -12.38
C LEU A 130 -5.67 7.11 -13.33
N LYS A 131 -5.60 8.36 -13.82
CA LYS A 131 -6.56 8.89 -14.80
C LYS A 131 -6.60 8.07 -16.08
N GLU A 132 -5.43 7.66 -16.58
CA GLU A 132 -5.33 6.81 -17.79
C GLU A 132 -5.85 5.38 -17.53
N SER A 133 -5.47 4.78 -16.40
CA SER A 133 -5.90 3.43 -16.02
C SER A 133 -7.40 3.37 -15.71
N THR A 134 -7.99 4.34 -15.03
CA THR A 134 -9.44 4.34 -14.72
C THR A 134 -10.29 4.45 -15.98
N GLN A 135 -9.80 5.11 -17.04
CA GLN A 135 -10.49 5.15 -18.33
C GLN A 135 -10.64 3.76 -18.96
N LYS A 136 -9.67 2.86 -18.73
CA LYS A 136 -9.71 1.45 -19.16
C LYS A 136 -10.83 0.67 -18.47
N TYR A 137 -11.12 0.99 -17.21
CA TYR A 137 -12.14 0.31 -16.40
C TYR A 137 -13.54 0.97 -16.50
N MET A 138 -13.64 2.22 -16.95
CA MET A 138 -14.91 2.93 -17.19
C MET A 138 -15.48 2.72 -18.60
N THR A 139 -14.75 2.08 -19.52
CA THR A 139 -15.24 1.80 -20.88
C THR A 139 -15.80 0.38 -20.92
N PRO A 140 -17.12 0.17 -21.11
CA PRO A 140 -17.65 -1.16 -21.30
C PRO A 140 -17.13 -1.74 -22.62
N ALA A 141 -16.77 -3.02 -22.60
CA ALA A 141 -16.64 -3.83 -23.82
C ALA A 141 -18.01 -4.12 -24.42
#